data_AF-A0A0S9K8C3-F1
#
_entry.id   AF-A0A0S9K8C3-F1
#
_cell.length_a   1.000
_cell.length_b   1.000
_cell.length_c   1.000
_cell.angle_alpha   90.00
_cell.angle_beta   90.00
_cell.angle_gamma   90.00
#
_symmetry.space_group_name_H-M   'P 1'
#
loop_
_entity.id
_entity.type
_entity.pdbx_description
1 polymer ?
#
loop_
_entity_poly.entity_id
_entity_poly.type
_entity_poly.pdbx_seq_one_letter_code
_entity_poly.pdbx_strand_id
1 'polypeptide(L)'
;MASLRVHQDRLEIHLTSAEKVLSLRRDDIIVPREDIRSVTITDDPWIWIRGIRAPGAFVPLTLAVGTWKFHGGKDFIVVKNKRPSVIIDIDGGEFSRVVVSTNHAVELIGSLKISESDAVSD
;
A
#
# COMPACT_ATOMS: atom_id res chain seq x y z
N MET A 1 11.85 -5.98 1.11
CA MET A 1 10.60 -5.30 1.51
C MET A 1 9.87 -4.97 0.24
N ALA A 2 8.54 -4.85 0.29
CA ALA A 2 7.80 -4.42 -0.87
C ALA A 2 8.40 -3.12 -1.44
N SER A 3 8.51 -3.04 -2.76
CA SER A 3 8.97 -1.83 -3.46
C SER A 3 7.81 -1.16 -4.16
N LEU A 4 7.85 0.17 -4.19
CA LEU A 4 6.81 1.00 -4.79
C LEU A 4 7.37 1.56 -6.09
N ARG A 5 6.71 1.27 -7.21
CA ARG A 5 7.07 1.80 -8.53
C ARG A 5 5.97 2.72 -9.02
N VAL A 6 6.36 3.96 -9.24
CA VAL A 6 5.45 5.02 -9.64
C VAL A 6 5.56 5.20 -11.15
N HIS A 7 4.44 5.02 -11.86
CA HIS A 7 4.30 5.26 -13.30
C HIS A 7 3.34 6.43 -13.54
N GLN A 8 3.25 6.94 -14.76
CA GLN A 8 2.35 8.07 -15.09
C GLN A 8 0.87 7.76 -14.87
N ASP A 9 0.46 6.51 -15.07
CA ASP A 9 -0.94 6.03 -15.04
C ASP A 9 -1.28 5.20 -13.80
N ARG A 10 -0.27 4.59 -13.16
CA ARG A 10 -0.48 3.65 -12.04
C ARG A 10 0.65 3.66 -11.01
N LEU A 11 0.35 3.13 -9.84
CA LEU A 11 1.28 2.75 -8.79
C LEU A 11 1.33 1.22 -8.71
N GLU A 12 2.54 0.65 -8.79
CA GLU A 12 2.76 -0.78 -8.60
C GLU A 12 3.45 -1.03 -7.26
N ILE A 13 2.92 -1.98 -6.50
CA ILE A 13 3.42 -2.42 -5.20
C ILE A 13 3.93 -3.84 -5.38
N HIS A 14 5.25 -3.95 -5.56
CA HIS A 14 5.94 -5.19 -5.84
C HIS A 14 6.24 -5.91 -4.52
N LEU A 15 5.59 -7.05 -4.32
CA LEU A 15 5.78 -7.89 -3.15
C LEU A 15 7.01 -8.77 -3.34
N THR A 16 7.82 -8.87 -2.28
CA THR A 16 8.86 -9.90 -2.23
C THR A 16 8.25 -11.30 -2.24
N SER A 17 9.02 -12.31 -2.62
CA SER A 17 8.58 -13.71 -2.60
C SER A 17 8.07 -14.14 -1.22
N ALA A 18 8.71 -13.68 -0.14
CA ALA A 18 8.26 -13.95 1.22
C ALA A 18 6.91 -13.29 1.53
N GLU A 19 6.70 -12.04 1.10
CA GLU A 19 5.42 -11.33 1.30
C GLU A 19 4.29 -11.98 0.49
N LYS A 20 4.58 -12.44 -0.73
CA LYS A 20 3.65 -13.24 -1.55
C LYS A 20 3.21 -14.52 -0.83
N VAL A 21 4.16 -15.28 -0.30
CA VAL A 21 3.86 -16.48 0.51
C VAL A 21 3.06 -16.14 1.76
N LEU A 22 3.49 -15.14 2.54
CA LEU A 22 2.84 -14.77 3.81
C LEU A 22 1.43 -14.20 3.63
N SER A 23 1.18 -13.49 2.53
CA SER A 23 -0.16 -12.97 2.18
C SER A 23 -1.05 -14.00 1.49
N LEU A 24 -0.51 -15.16 1.12
CA LEU A 24 -1.16 -16.14 0.24
C LEU A 24 -1.60 -15.53 -1.10
N ARG A 25 -0.79 -14.63 -1.65
CA ARG A 25 -1.03 -13.95 -2.93
C ARG A 25 0.14 -14.17 -3.89
N ARG A 26 -0.15 -14.33 -5.19
CA ARG A 26 0.88 -14.50 -6.23
C ARG A 26 1.25 -13.18 -6.91
N ASP A 27 0.25 -12.35 -7.14
CA ASP A 27 0.41 -11.14 -7.94
C ASP A 27 0.82 -9.94 -7.10
N ASP A 28 1.47 -8.99 -7.75
CA ASP A 28 1.71 -7.67 -7.17
C ASP A 28 0.38 -6.88 -7.11
N ILE A 29 0.42 -5.70 -6.50
CA ILE A 29 -0.77 -4.83 -6.43
C ILE A 29 -0.56 -3.66 -7.36
N ILE A 30 -1.50 -3.47 -8.27
CA ILE A 30 -1.50 -2.39 -9.24
C ILE A 30 -2.68 -1.50 -8.91
N VAL A 31 -2.42 -0.21 -8.71
CA VAL A 31 -3.41 0.80 -8.36
C VAL A 31 -3.38 1.87 -9.45
N PRO A 32 -4.44 2.02 -10.27
CA PRO A 32 -4.56 3.16 -11.17
C PRO A 32 -4.44 4.47 -10.39
N ARG A 33 -3.73 5.46 -10.92
CA ARG A 33 -3.55 6.74 -10.21
C ARG A 33 -4.85 7.49 -10.02
N GLU A 34 -5.77 7.37 -10.97
CA GLU A 34 -7.11 7.96 -10.90
C GLU A 34 -7.94 7.41 -9.71
N ASP A 35 -7.63 6.20 -9.25
CA ASP A 35 -8.27 5.58 -8.09
C ASP A 35 -7.63 6.00 -6.76
N ILE A 36 -6.42 6.60 -6.77
CA ILE A 36 -5.74 7.04 -5.54
C ILE A 36 -6.42 8.30 -5.00
N ARG A 37 -7.05 8.19 -3.83
CA ARG A 37 -7.73 9.31 -3.17
C ARG A 37 -6.86 10.08 -2.20
N SER A 38 -5.99 9.37 -1.48
CA SER A 38 -5.10 9.99 -0.50
C SER A 38 -3.86 9.15 -0.28
N VAL A 39 -2.77 9.81 0.14
CA VAL A 39 -1.53 9.16 0.55
C VAL A 39 -1.04 9.81 1.83
N THR A 40 -0.96 9.03 2.90
CA THR A 40 -0.53 9.50 4.23
C THR A 40 0.73 8.77 4.65
N ILE A 41 1.74 9.49 5.15
CA ILE A 41 2.90 8.90 5.81
C ILE A 41 2.59 8.76 7.30
N THR A 42 2.96 7.63 7.89
CA THR A 42 2.83 7.41 9.33
C THR A 42 4.02 6.63 9.88
N ASP A 43 4.44 6.99 11.09
CA ASP A 43 5.41 6.22 11.88
C ASP A 43 4.73 5.16 12.77
N ASP A 44 3.39 5.19 12.85
CA ASP A 44 2.59 4.20 13.58
C ASP A 44 1.56 3.54 12.66
N PRO A 45 1.97 2.58 11.82
CA PRO A 45 1.05 1.91 10.89
C PRO A 45 -0.02 1.06 11.59
N TRP A 46 0.19 0.68 12.85
CA TRP A 46 -0.68 -0.28 13.55
C TRP A 46 -2.07 0.28 13.81
N ILE A 47 -2.20 1.59 14.04
CA ILE A 47 -3.50 2.24 14.26
C ILE A 47 -4.36 2.32 12.99
N TRP A 48 -3.77 2.08 11.82
CA TRP A 48 -4.47 2.12 10.53
C TRP A 48 -5.05 0.77 10.13
N ILE A 49 -4.67 -0.30 10.83
CA ILE A 49 -5.18 -1.65 10.58
C ILE A 49 -6.59 -1.75 11.13
N ARG A 50 -7.56 -1.95 10.24
CA ARG A 50 -8.98 -2.12 10.56
C ARG A 50 -9.51 -3.46 10.08
N GLY A 51 -10.63 -3.88 10.65
CA GLY A 51 -11.32 -5.09 10.23
C GLY A 51 -10.65 -6.39 10.69
N ILE A 52 -11.00 -7.49 10.03
CA ILE A 52 -10.63 -8.85 10.40
C ILE A 52 -9.74 -9.44 9.30
N ARG A 53 -8.60 -10.00 9.70
CA ARG A 53 -7.65 -10.67 8.80
C ARG A 53 -8.29 -11.85 8.04
N ALA A 54 -8.19 -11.86 6.71
CA ALA A 54 -8.63 -12.95 5.85
C ALA A 54 -8.17 -12.79 4.37
N PRO A 55 -7.11 -13.46 3.86
CA PRO A 55 -6.06 -14.27 4.51
C PRO A 55 -4.79 -13.46 4.89
N GLY A 56 -3.78 -14.10 5.50
CA GLY A 56 -2.45 -13.49 5.70
C GLY A 56 -1.73 -13.92 6.99
N ALA A 57 -0.49 -13.48 7.15
CA ALA A 57 0.33 -13.65 8.33
C ALA A 57 0.22 -12.45 9.28
N PHE A 58 0.18 -12.72 10.57
CA PHE A 58 0.11 -11.68 11.60
C PHE A 58 0.87 -12.11 12.85
N VAL A 59 1.82 -11.27 13.25
CA VAL A 59 2.51 -11.32 14.54
C VAL A 59 2.37 -9.92 15.14
N PRO A 60 1.63 -9.76 16.26
CA PRO A 60 1.36 -8.45 16.84
C PRO A 60 2.62 -7.59 16.96
N LEU A 61 2.51 -6.31 16.56
CA LEU A 61 3.56 -5.28 16.62
C LEU A 61 4.86 -5.58 15.84
N THR A 62 4.91 -6.71 15.14
CA THR A 62 6.09 -7.20 14.43
C THR A 62 5.83 -7.33 12.93
N LEU A 63 4.74 -7.97 12.54
CA LEU A 63 4.43 -8.27 11.14
C LEU A 63 2.92 -8.33 10.90
N ALA A 64 2.45 -7.67 9.85
CA ALA A 64 1.13 -7.90 9.28
C ALA A 64 1.25 -7.93 7.77
N VAL A 65 0.97 -9.07 7.15
CA VAL A 65 1.08 -9.27 5.69
C VAL A 65 -0.14 -10.02 5.18
N GLY A 66 -0.96 -9.37 4.37
CA GLY A 66 -2.15 -9.98 3.76
C GLY A 66 -3.35 -9.05 3.69
N THR A 67 -4.54 -9.64 3.66
CA THR A 67 -5.81 -8.95 3.45
C THR A 67 -6.59 -8.83 4.75
N TRP A 68 -7.14 -7.65 5.02
CA TRP A 68 -8.05 -7.39 6.14
C TRP A 68 -9.39 -6.95 5.59
N LYS A 69 -10.46 -7.64 5.98
CA LYS A 69 -11.82 -7.36 5.52
C LYS A 69 -12.58 -6.56 6.58
N PHE A 70 -13.36 -5.59 6.14
CA PHE A 70 -14.26 -4.82 7.00
C PHE A 70 -15.60 -4.64 6.28
N HIS A 71 -16.58 -4.01 6.94
CA HIS A 71 -17.85 -3.73 6.29
C HIS A 71 -17.64 -2.72 5.14
N GLY A 72 -17.91 -3.14 3.90
CA GLY A 72 -17.80 -2.29 2.72
C GLY A 72 -16.49 -2.43 1.93
N GLY A 73 -15.56 -3.30 2.33
CA GLY A 73 -14.34 -3.50 1.54
C GLY A 73 -13.27 -4.35 2.19
N LYS A 74 -12.07 -4.28 1.61
CA LYS A 74 -10.88 -4.96 2.13
C LYS A 74 -9.64 -4.10 1.90
N ASP A 75 -8.73 -4.16 2.86
CA ASP A 75 -7.44 -3.49 2.82
C ASP A 75 -6.35 -4.54 2.57
N PHE A 76 -5.28 -4.15 1.89
CA PHE A 76 -4.06 -4.95 1.84
C PHE A 76 -2.98 -4.33 2.70
N ILE A 77 -2.31 -5.15 3.50
CA ILE A 77 -1.37 -4.69 4.52
C ILE A 77 -0.05 -5.42 4.33
N VAL A 78 1.05 -4.66 4.32
CA VAL A 78 2.44 -5.12 4.41
C VAL A 78 3.17 -4.23 5.41
N VAL A 79 2.98 -4.51 6.68
CA VAL A 79 3.57 -3.75 7.79
C VAL A 79 4.65 -4.58 8.48
N LYS A 80 5.80 -3.95 8.75
CA LYS A 80 6.94 -4.58 9.44
C LYS A 80 7.44 -3.67 10.57
N ASN A 81 7.39 -4.17 11.80
CA ASN A 81 7.80 -3.50 13.03
C ASN A 81 7.14 -2.10 13.14
N LYS A 82 7.85 -1.12 13.71
CA LYS A 82 7.46 0.30 13.78
C LYS A 82 8.11 1.13 12.66
N ARG A 83 8.19 0.58 11.44
CA ARG A 83 8.81 1.28 10.32
C ARG A 83 7.86 2.34 9.76
N PRO A 84 8.39 3.47 9.24
CA PRO A 84 7.62 4.39 8.45
C PRO A 84 6.86 3.65 7.36
N SER A 85 5.60 4.04 7.19
CA SER A 85 4.69 3.37 6.29
C SER A 85 3.85 4.40 5.55
N VAL A 86 3.40 4.01 4.37
CA VAL A 86 2.46 4.78 3.56
C VAL A 86 1.09 4.11 3.62
N ILE A 87 0.07 4.94 3.81
CA ILE A 87 -1.34 4.57 3.76
C ILE A 87 -1.87 5.15 2.45
N ILE A 88 -2.33 4.30 1.55
CA ILE A 88 -2.86 4.71 0.25
C ILE A 88 -4.34 4.38 0.27
N ASP A 89 -5.21 5.38 0.31
CA ASP A 89 -6.65 5.19 0.18
C ASP A 89 -7.02 5.14 -1.30
N ILE A 90 -7.86 4.16 -1.66
CA ILE A 90 -8.17 3.82 -3.04
C ILE A 90 -9.68 3.73 -3.19
N ASP A 91 -10.20 4.34 -4.25
CA ASP A 91 -11.62 4.32 -4.63
C ASP A 91 -11.77 3.67 -5.99
N GLY A 92 -11.56 2.36 -6.00
CA GLY A 92 -11.52 1.53 -7.21
C GLY A 92 -10.76 0.24 -6.96
N GLY A 93 -10.97 -0.74 -7.85
CA GLY A 93 -10.21 -1.99 -7.84
C GLY A 93 -10.47 -2.93 -6.65
N GLU A 94 -9.44 -3.72 -6.30
CA GLU A 94 -9.56 -4.84 -5.36
C GLU A 94 -9.55 -4.40 -3.88
N PHE A 95 -8.80 -3.35 -3.55
CA PHE A 95 -8.57 -2.93 -2.17
C PHE A 95 -9.00 -1.49 -1.98
N SER A 96 -9.66 -1.20 -0.86
CA SER A 96 -10.05 0.16 -0.47
C SER A 96 -8.89 0.95 0.14
N ARG A 97 -7.85 0.23 0.59
CA ARG A 97 -6.61 0.81 1.09
C ARG A 97 -5.46 -0.16 0.97
N VAL A 98 -4.27 0.37 0.74
CA VAL A 98 -3.03 -0.39 0.86
C VAL A 98 -2.11 0.29 1.86
N VAL A 99 -1.64 -0.48 2.86
CA VAL A 99 -0.71 -0.03 3.91
C VAL A 99 0.62 -0.73 3.72
N VAL A 100 1.70 0.02 3.47
CA VAL A 100 3.01 -0.55 3.13
C VAL A 100 4.11 0.14 3.92
N SER A 101 4.88 -0.64 4.68
CA SER A 101 6.14 -0.17 5.24
C SER A 101 7.15 0.09 4.14
N THR A 102 7.77 1.27 4.14
CA THR A 102 8.75 1.69 3.14
C THR A 102 9.78 2.64 3.75
N ASN A 103 11.01 2.59 3.26
CA ASN A 103 12.05 3.57 3.61
C ASN A 103 11.98 4.82 2.71
N HIS A 104 11.13 4.81 1.68
CA HIS A 104 11.05 5.81 0.62
C HIS A 104 9.72 6.57 0.64
N ALA A 105 9.13 6.76 1.84
CA ALA A 105 7.79 7.34 1.98
C ALA A 105 7.69 8.78 1.45
N VAL A 106 8.72 9.61 1.72
CA VAL A 106 8.77 11.00 1.27
C VAL A 106 8.95 11.09 -0.24
N GLU A 107 9.86 10.27 -0.79
CA GLU A 107 10.11 10.18 -2.24
C GLU A 107 8.84 9.76 -3.00
N LEU A 108 8.09 8.80 -2.46
CA LEU A 108 6.81 8.38 -3.04
C LEU A 108 5.85 9.55 -3.22
N ILE A 109 5.65 10.37 -2.18
CA ILE A 109 4.75 11.53 -2.26
C ILE A 109 5.23 12.52 -3.33
N GLY A 110 6.54 12.76 -3.41
CA GLY A 110 7.12 13.60 -4.45
C GLY A 110 6.78 13.08 -5.85
N SER A 111 7.06 11.81 -6.13
CA SER A 111 6.75 11.17 -7.41
C SER A 111 5.25 11.09 -7.71
N LEU A 112 4.41 11.08 -6.67
CA LEU A 112 2.95 11.11 -6.84
C LEU A 112 2.43 12.50 -7.26
N LYS A 113 3.07 13.57 -6.79
CA LYS A 113 2.71 14.96 -7.14
C LYS A 113 3.29 15.41 -8.47
N ILE A 114 4.51 14.99 -8.80
CA ILE A 114 5.24 15.49 -9.98
C ILE A 114 4.57 15.10 -11.31
N SER A 115 3.68 14.09 -11.34
CA SER A 115 2.96 13.72 -12.57
C SER A 115 1.86 14.69 -13.01
N GLU A 116 1.37 15.59 -12.14
CA GLU A 116 0.38 16.60 -12.55
C GLU A 116 1.01 17.69 -13.44
N SER A 117 2.32 17.88 -13.34
CA SER A 117 3.02 19.01 -13.97
C SER A 117 3.61 18.72 -15.35
N ASP A 118 3.78 17.45 -15.73
CA ASP A 118 4.31 17.07 -17.06
C ASP A 118 3.25 17.18 -18.18
N ALA A 119 2.03 17.64 -17.86
CA ALA A 119 0.94 17.89 -18.81
C ALA A 119 0.85 19.37 -19.27
N VAL A 120 1.75 20.24 -18.83
CA VAL A 120 1.82 21.65 -19.29
C VAL A 120 3.20 21.91 -19.88
N SER A 121 3.46 21.33 -21.05
CA SER A 121 4.56 21.73 -21.93
C SER A 121 4.22 21.31 -23.35
N ASP A 122 3.43 22.14 -24.04
CA ASP A 122 3.62 22.54 -25.44
C ASP A 122 2.85 23.84 -25.73
#